data_AF-A0A3D9V4V7-F1
#
_entry.id   AF-A0A3D9V4V7-F1
#
_cell.length_a   1.000
_cell.length_b   1.000
_cell.length_c   1.000
_cell.angle_alpha   90.00
_cell.angle_beta   90.00
_cell.angle_gamma   90.00
#
_symmetry.space_group_name_H-M   'P 1'
#
loop_
_entity.id
_entity.type
_entity.pdbx_description
1 polymer ?
#
loop_
_entity_poly.entity_id
_entity_poly.type
_entity_poly.pdbx_seq_one_letter_code
_entity_poly.pdbx_strand_id
1 'polypeptide(L)'
;MRPDPVATREAIAARYRERVRPTPPRVEPPDRSRVRRARLRAVRVDPWSVMKTAFLLSIAFGIVTVVAVTVVWKVLEAAGVYDSISRTVTDVLGSASEGPFVLEDYIGLDRVLGFTALICVVDVILITAIATLCAFLYNLSASLLGGLEITLAEDDY
;
A
#
# COMPACT_ATOMS: atom_id res chain seq x y z
N MET A 1 4.45 20.35 -90.19
CA MET A 1 3.57 19.36 -89.53
C MET A 1 3.74 19.53 -88.03
N ARG A 2 2.83 20.28 -87.39
CA ARG A 2 2.92 20.67 -85.97
C ARG A 2 2.37 19.50 -85.13
N PRO A 3 3.11 18.96 -84.16
CA PRO A 3 2.62 17.84 -83.36
C PRO A 3 1.39 18.25 -82.55
N ASP A 4 0.38 17.39 -82.57
CA ASP A 4 -0.91 17.69 -81.94
C ASP A 4 -0.77 17.81 -80.41
N PRO A 5 -1.20 18.94 -79.82
CA PRO A 5 -1.05 19.20 -78.40
C PRO A 5 -1.93 18.29 -77.53
N VAL A 6 -2.96 17.66 -78.11
CA VAL A 6 -3.89 16.76 -77.42
C VAL A 6 -3.26 15.38 -77.22
N ALA A 7 -2.66 14.81 -78.26
CA ALA A 7 -1.98 13.51 -78.20
C ALA A 7 -0.83 13.50 -77.18
N THR A 8 -0.12 14.63 -77.05
CA THR A 8 0.97 14.80 -76.08
C THR A 8 0.44 14.82 -74.64
N ARG A 9 -0.72 15.43 -74.40
CA ARG A 9 -1.34 15.50 -73.07
C ARG A 9 -1.89 14.15 -72.63
N GLU A 10 -2.46 13.38 -73.55
CA GLU A 10 -2.97 12.04 -73.27
C GLU A 10 -1.85 11.06 -72.95
N ALA A 11 -0.73 11.12 -73.68
CA ALA A 11 0.45 10.31 -73.40
C ALA A 11 1.07 10.61 -72.02
N ILE A 12 1.07 11.88 -71.60
CA ILE A 12 1.54 12.29 -70.28
C ILE A 12 0.55 11.84 -69.19
N ALA A 13 -0.75 11.98 -69.41
CA ALA A 13 -1.79 11.55 -68.47
C ALA A 13 -1.84 10.03 -68.29
N ALA A 14 -1.56 9.25 -69.34
CA ALA A 14 -1.46 7.80 -69.28
C ALA A 14 -0.24 7.36 -68.45
N ARG A 15 0.92 7.99 -68.67
CA ARG A 15 2.14 7.72 -67.88
C ARG A 15 2.02 8.13 -66.41
N TYR A 16 1.21 9.14 -66.11
CA TYR A 16 0.95 9.54 -64.73
C TYR A 16 0.06 8.53 -64.01
N ARG A 17 -0.98 7.99 -64.69
CA ARG A 17 -1.85 6.95 -64.13
C ARG A 17 -1.13 5.63 -63.86
N GLU A 18 -0.12 5.30 -64.65
CA GLU A 18 0.68 4.09 -64.44
C GLU A 18 1.65 4.22 -63.25
N ARG A 19 2.19 5.41 -63.02
CA ARG A 19 3.07 5.70 -61.86
C ARG A 19 2.32 5.83 -60.53
N VAL A 20 1.01 6.11 -60.57
CA VAL A 20 0.15 6.25 -59.38
C VAL A 20 -0.73 5.02 -59.23
N ARG A 21 -0.13 3.83 -59.27
CA ARG A 21 -0.76 2.63 -58.69
C ARG A 21 -0.47 2.64 -57.19
N PRO A 22 -1.45 2.89 -56.31
CA PRO A 22 -1.23 2.80 -54.88
C PRO A 22 -0.92 1.33 -54.53
N THR A 23 0.29 1.07 -54.08
CA THR A 23 0.63 -0.19 -53.42
C THR A 23 -0.27 -0.29 -52.19
N PRO A 24 -1.06 -1.36 -52.00
CA PRO A 24 -1.90 -1.49 -50.82
C PRO A 24 -1.01 -1.43 -49.57
N PRO A 25 -1.40 -0.67 -48.53
CA PRO A 25 -0.64 -0.63 -47.29
C PRO A 25 -0.57 -2.06 -46.74
N ARG A 26 0.65 -2.55 -46.53
CA ARG A 26 0.87 -3.83 -45.87
C ARG A 26 0.40 -3.70 -44.43
N VAL A 27 -0.79 -4.21 -44.13
CA VAL A 27 -1.28 -4.33 -42.76
C VAL A 27 -0.48 -5.44 -42.10
N GLU A 28 0.59 -5.07 -41.39
CA GLU A 28 1.26 -6.00 -40.50
C GLU A 28 0.30 -6.40 -39.37
N PRO A 29 0.19 -7.69 -39.04
CA PRO A 29 -0.63 -8.12 -37.91
C PRO A 29 -0.13 -7.42 -36.64
N PRO A 30 -1.02 -7.00 -35.72
CA PRO A 30 -0.59 -6.42 -34.47
C PRO A 30 0.30 -7.44 -33.74
N ASP A 31 1.52 -7.04 -33.41
CA ASP A 31 2.43 -7.80 -32.55
C ASP A 31 1.87 -7.78 -31.13
N ARG A 32 1.06 -8.79 -30.79
CA ARG A 32 0.27 -8.88 -29.56
C ARG A 32 1.05 -9.44 -28.36
N SER A 33 2.38 -9.32 -28.30
CA SER A 33 3.11 -9.94 -27.18
C SER A 33 4.35 -9.20 -26.68
N ARG A 34 4.57 -7.96 -27.12
CA ARG A 34 5.76 -7.22 -26.68
C ARG A 34 5.44 -6.41 -25.43
N VAL A 35 5.66 -7.04 -24.26
CA VAL A 35 5.67 -6.41 -22.93
C VAL A 35 6.43 -5.09 -23.02
N ARG A 36 5.71 -3.97 -22.98
CA ARG A 36 6.33 -2.64 -23.01
C ARG A 36 6.89 -2.35 -21.63
N ARG A 37 8.21 -2.44 -21.52
CA ARG A 37 8.93 -2.05 -20.30
C ARG A 37 9.03 -0.52 -20.26
N ALA A 38 8.31 0.10 -19.33
CA ALA A 38 8.43 1.53 -19.06
C ALA A 38 9.37 1.76 -17.87
N ARG A 39 10.36 2.64 -18.05
CA ARG A 39 11.20 3.14 -16.94
C ARG A 39 10.56 4.42 -16.42
N LEU A 40 10.01 4.35 -15.22
CA LEU A 40 9.35 5.49 -14.57
C LEU A 40 10.14 5.90 -13.33
N ARG A 41 10.25 7.19 -13.07
CA ARG A 41 10.86 7.71 -11.85
C ARG A 41 9.77 8.12 -10.87
N ALA A 42 9.84 7.64 -9.64
CA ALA A 42 9.00 8.12 -8.55
C ALA A 42 9.52 9.49 -8.09
N VAL A 43 9.15 10.54 -8.81
CA VAL A 43 9.64 11.91 -8.54
C VAL A 43 8.92 12.55 -7.34
N ARG A 44 7.68 12.13 -7.07
CA ARG A 44 6.88 12.67 -5.97
C ARG A 44 5.89 11.64 -5.43
N VAL A 45 5.68 11.67 -4.12
CA VAL A 45 4.68 10.88 -3.40
C VAL A 45 3.68 11.83 -2.76
N ASP A 46 2.39 11.68 -3.04
CA ASP A 46 1.36 12.55 -2.49
C ASP A 46 1.09 12.26 -1.01
N PRO A 47 1.37 13.19 -0.07
CA PRO A 47 1.20 12.96 1.36
C PRO A 47 -0.25 12.63 1.75
N TRP A 48 -1.22 13.17 1.02
CA TRP A 48 -2.64 12.86 1.22
C TRP A 48 -2.96 11.38 0.96
N SER A 49 -2.31 10.77 -0.03
CA SER A 49 -2.49 9.35 -0.32
C SER A 49 -1.82 8.49 0.75
N VAL A 50 -0.61 8.86 1.17
CA VAL A 50 0.12 8.17 2.25
C VAL A 50 -0.64 8.26 3.56
N MET A 51 -1.20 9.42 3.90
CA MET A 51 -2.01 9.59 5.10
C MET A 51 -3.19 8.61 5.14
N LYS A 52 -3.95 8.48 4.03
CA LYS A 52 -5.10 7.57 3.96
C LYS A 52 -4.70 6.10 4.05
N THR A 53 -3.68 5.70 3.31
CA THR A 53 -3.20 4.30 3.30
C THR A 53 -2.56 3.91 4.63
N ALA A 54 -1.76 4.80 5.22
CA ALA A 54 -1.18 4.62 6.54
C ALA A 54 -2.25 4.55 7.62
N PHE A 55 -3.27 5.43 7.59
CA PHE A 55 -4.37 5.39 8.55
C PHE A 55 -5.10 4.04 8.54
N LEU A 56 -5.40 3.49 7.36
CA LEU A 56 -6.02 2.17 7.24
C LEU A 56 -5.11 1.04 7.75
N LEU A 57 -3.83 1.05 7.34
CA LEU A 57 -2.84 0.09 7.82
C LEU A 57 -2.70 0.15 9.34
N SER A 58 -2.75 1.36 9.88
CA SER A 58 -2.56 1.64 11.29
C SER A 58 -3.74 1.15 12.13
N ILE A 59 -4.99 1.31 11.65
CA ILE A 59 -6.16 0.68 12.26
C ILE A 59 -6.01 -0.84 12.28
N ALA A 60 -5.53 -1.44 11.19
CA ALA A 60 -5.29 -2.89 11.15
C ALA A 60 -4.30 -3.32 12.22
N PHE A 61 -3.19 -2.59 12.41
CA PHE A 61 -2.24 -2.82 13.51
C PHE A 61 -2.88 -2.68 14.89
N GLY A 62 -3.71 -1.67 15.11
CA GLY A 62 -4.46 -1.49 16.35
C GLY A 62 -5.36 -2.69 16.66
N ILE A 63 -6.13 -3.18 15.67
CA ILE A 63 -6.99 -4.35 15.84
C ILE A 63 -6.17 -5.60 16.14
N VAL A 64 -5.09 -5.84 15.38
CA VAL A 64 -4.19 -6.98 15.62
C VAL A 64 -3.62 -6.95 17.04
N THR A 65 -3.25 -5.77 17.53
CA THR A 65 -2.70 -5.60 18.88
C THR A 65 -3.73 -5.92 19.96
N VAL A 66 -4.98 -5.44 19.83
CA VAL A 66 -6.06 -5.78 20.76
C VAL A 66 -6.31 -7.29 20.77
N VAL A 67 -6.37 -7.93 19.60
CA VAL A 67 -6.55 -9.39 19.49
C VAL A 67 -5.38 -10.12 20.13
N ALA A 68 -4.14 -9.70 19.87
CA ALA A 68 -2.95 -10.30 20.47
C ALA A 68 -2.98 -10.22 22.01
N VAL A 69 -3.28 -9.05 22.58
CA VAL A 69 -3.41 -8.87 24.03
C VAL A 69 -4.52 -9.75 24.60
N THR A 70 -5.67 -9.82 23.92
CA THR A 70 -6.79 -10.68 24.33
C THR A 70 -6.38 -12.15 24.37
N VAL A 71 -5.67 -12.63 23.34
CA VAL A 71 -5.18 -14.01 23.28
C VAL A 71 -4.17 -14.28 24.40
N VAL A 72 -3.21 -13.38 24.61
CA VAL A 72 -2.21 -13.50 25.70
C VAL A 72 -2.92 -13.57 27.05
N TRP A 73 -3.91 -12.71 27.30
CA TRP A 73 -4.69 -12.73 28.52
C TRP A 73 -5.36 -14.09 28.76
N LYS A 74 -6.03 -14.63 27.72
CA LYS A 74 -6.71 -15.93 27.81
C LYS A 74 -5.76 -17.09 28.05
N VAL A 75 -4.54 -17.02 27.52
CA VAL A 75 -3.50 -18.03 27.78
C VAL A 75 -3.04 -17.97 29.25
N LEU A 76 -2.86 -16.77 29.82
CA LEU A 76 -2.48 -16.62 31.23
C LEU A 76 -3.58 -17.12 32.18
N GLU A 77 -4.84 -16.86 31.84
CA GLU A 77 -6.02 -17.34 32.56
C GLU A 77 -6.07 -18.87 32.55
N ALA A 78 -5.93 -19.49 31.37
CA ALA A 78 -5.90 -20.95 31.24
C ALA A 78 -4.70 -21.61 31.95
N ALA A 79 -3.58 -20.90 32.07
CA ALA A 79 -2.40 -21.37 32.78
C ALA A 79 -2.51 -21.24 34.32
N GLY A 80 -3.59 -20.64 34.85
CA GLY A 80 -3.77 -20.46 36.29
C GLY A 80 -2.76 -19.50 36.93
N VAL A 81 -2.19 -18.59 36.14
CA VAL A 81 -1.17 -17.63 36.61
C VAL A 81 -1.75 -16.71 37.67
N TYR A 82 -2.96 -16.21 37.46
CA TYR A 82 -3.62 -15.29 38.39
C TYR A 82 -3.97 -15.93 39.73
N ASP A 83 -4.46 -17.19 39.71
CA ASP A 83 -4.70 -17.97 40.94
C ASP A 83 -3.41 -18.13 41.75
N SER A 84 -2.29 -18.41 41.07
CA SER A 84 -0.98 -18.60 41.70
C SER A 84 -0.47 -17.30 42.37
N ILE A 85 -0.69 -16.15 41.72
CA ILE A 85 -0.32 -14.85 42.27
C ILE A 85 -1.23 -14.51 43.47
N SER A 86 -2.55 -14.69 43.34
CA SER A 86 -3.51 -14.41 44.44
C SER A 86 -3.19 -15.22 45.70
N ARG A 87 -2.81 -16.49 45.56
CA ARG A 87 -2.33 -17.32 46.68
C ARG A 87 -1.05 -16.78 47.31
N THR A 88 -0.05 -16.44 46.49
CA THR A 88 1.22 -15.91 46.98
C THR A 88 1.05 -14.58 47.74
N VAL A 89 0.19 -13.69 47.23
CA VAL A 89 -0.10 -12.40 47.87
C VAL A 89 -0.81 -12.62 49.21
N THR A 90 -1.77 -13.55 49.26
CA THR A 90 -2.47 -13.91 50.50
C THR A 90 -1.53 -14.52 51.54
N ASP A 91 -0.60 -15.38 51.12
CA ASP A 91 0.39 -16.01 52.01
C ASP A 91 1.39 -15.01 52.58
N VAL A 92 1.76 -13.96 51.81
CA VAL A 92 2.77 -12.97 52.21
C VAL A 92 2.19 -11.83 53.05
N LEU A 93 0.99 -11.32 52.71
CA LEU A 93 0.37 -10.24 53.50
C LEU A 93 -0.30 -10.75 54.77
N GLY A 94 -0.53 -12.05 54.88
CA GLY A 94 -1.33 -12.64 55.96
C GLY A 94 -2.78 -12.15 55.90
N SER A 95 -3.65 -12.81 56.66
CA SER A 95 -5.09 -12.49 56.77
C SER A 95 -5.36 -11.16 57.51
N ALA A 96 -4.66 -10.08 57.15
CA ALA A 96 -4.78 -8.75 57.76
C ALA A 96 -5.90 -7.89 57.14
N SER A 97 -6.53 -8.37 56.06
CA SER A 97 -7.70 -7.77 55.44
C SER A 97 -8.83 -8.78 55.39
N GLU A 98 -10.01 -8.40 55.87
CA GLU A 98 -11.22 -9.22 55.86
C GLU A 98 -11.65 -9.58 54.43
N GLY A 99 -11.14 -10.69 53.88
CA GLY A 99 -11.60 -11.28 52.62
C GLY A 99 -10.47 -11.82 51.73
N PRO A 100 -10.75 -12.80 50.85
CA PRO A 100 -9.78 -13.29 49.87
C PRO A 100 -9.36 -12.16 48.93
N PHE A 101 -8.05 -11.91 48.80
CA PHE A 101 -7.52 -11.00 47.79
C PHE A 101 -7.63 -11.68 46.42
N VAL A 102 -8.60 -11.25 45.61
CA VAL A 102 -8.76 -11.70 44.22
C VAL A 102 -8.11 -10.68 43.31
N LEU A 103 -6.95 -11.03 42.73
CA LEU A 103 -6.18 -10.12 41.88
C LEU A 103 -6.98 -9.64 40.65
N GLU A 104 -7.86 -10.48 40.11
CA GLU A 104 -8.76 -10.17 39.00
C GLU A 104 -9.69 -9.00 39.27
N ASP A 105 -10.08 -8.73 40.52
CA ASP A 105 -10.92 -7.57 40.87
C ASP A 105 -10.14 -6.24 40.74
N TYR A 106 -8.81 -6.31 40.86
CA TYR A 106 -7.92 -5.15 40.75
C TYR A 106 -7.32 -5.00 39.35
N ILE A 107 -7.05 -6.10 38.65
CA ILE A 107 -6.49 -6.11 37.29
C ILE A 107 -7.35 -7.01 36.42
N GLY A 108 -8.60 -6.62 36.21
CA GLY A 108 -9.52 -7.35 35.35
C GLY A 108 -9.22 -7.18 33.87
N LEU A 109 -9.63 -8.16 33.07
CA LEU A 109 -9.54 -8.17 31.60
C LEU A 109 -10.07 -6.84 31.00
N ASP A 110 -11.20 -6.34 31.51
CA ASP A 110 -11.83 -5.11 31.02
C ASP A 110 -10.95 -3.88 31.19
N ARG A 111 -10.21 -3.77 32.31
CA ARG A 111 -9.27 -2.66 32.52
C ARG A 111 -8.10 -2.77 31.54
N VAL A 112 -7.56 -3.97 31.36
CA VAL A 112 -6.44 -4.19 30.45
C VAL A 112 -6.83 -3.93 29.00
N LEU A 113 -8.01 -4.35 28.57
CA LEU A 113 -8.53 -4.03 27.25
C LEU A 113 -8.80 -2.52 27.09
N GLY A 114 -9.32 -1.85 28.12
CA GLY A 114 -9.51 -0.40 28.11
C GLY A 114 -8.20 0.37 27.94
N PHE A 115 -7.17 0.02 28.72
CA PHE A 115 -5.83 0.59 28.55
C PHE A 115 -5.20 0.26 27.21
N THR A 116 -5.36 -0.98 26.74
CA THR A 116 -4.84 -1.43 25.44
C THR A 116 -5.49 -0.65 24.31
N ALA A 117 -6.80 -0.43 24.36
CA ALA A 117 -7.52 0.36 23.37
C ALA A 117 -7.00 1.80 23.32
N LEU A 118 -6.75 2.43 24.48
CA LEU A 118 -6.14 3.77 24.54
C LEU A 118 -4.75 3.79 23.88
N ILE A 119 -3.91 2.81 24.20
CA ILE A 119 -2.57 2.66 23.59
C ILE A 119 -2.69 2.48 22.08
N CYS A 120 -3.64 1.66 21.60
CA CYS A 120 -3.87 1.44 20.19
C CYS A 120 -4.28 2.73 19.47
N VAL A 121 -5.12 3.59 20.08
CA VAL A 121 -5.46 4.89 19.48
C VAL A 121 -4.22 5.77 19.33
N VAL A 122 -3.35 5.80 20.33
CA VAL A 122 -2.09 6.55 20.28
C VAL A 122 -1.15 5.99 19.21
N ASP A 123 -1.00 4.67 19.15
CA ASP A 123 -0.22 3.97 18.12
C ASP A 123 -0.75 4.31 16.72
N VAL A 124 -2.08 4.37 16.58
CA VAL A 124 -2.71 4.67 15.30
C VAL A 124 -2.28 6.04 14.77
N ILE A 125 -2.32 7.02 15.66
CA ILE A 125 -1.91 8.40 15.38
C ILE A 125 -0.41 8.44 15.10
N LEU A 126 0.41 7.71 15.87
CA LEU A 126 1.86 7.70 15.71
C LEU A 126 2.29 7.15 14.34
N ILE A 127 1.80 5.97 13.95
CA ILE A 127 2.14 5.34 12.67
C ILE A 127 1.69 6.24 11.51
N THR A 128 0.47 6.78 11.59
CA THR A 128 -0.04 7.70 10.57
C THR A 128 0.82 8.95 10.44
N ALA A 129 1.24 9.54 11.58
CA ALA A 129 2.09 10.73 11.61
C ALA A 129 3.48 10.45 11.04
N ILE A 130 4.11 9.35 11.45
CA ILE A 130 5.44 8.94 10.95
C ILE A 130 5.39 8.66 9.45
N ALA A 131 4.38 7.93 8.96
CA ALA A 131 4.23 7.64 7.53
C ALA A 131 4.06 8.92 6.71
N THR A 132 3.24 9.86 7.22
CA THR A 132 3.04 11.17 6.58
C THR A 132 4.35 11.97 6.55
N LEU A 133 5.10 11.98 7.65
CA LEU A 133 6.41 12.61 7.73
C LEU A 133 7.40 11.98 6.73
N CYS A 134 7.46 10.65 6.65
CA CYS A 134 8.27 9.94 5.66
C CYS A 134 7.92 10.34 4.22
N ALA A 135 6.64 10.57 3.91
CA ALA A 135 6.23 11.07 2.58
C ALA A 135 6.78 12.48 2.29
N PHE A 136 6.73 13.38 3.27
CA PHE A 136 7.31 14.73 3.13
C PHE A 136 8.83 14.67 2.97
N LEU A 137 9.50 13.86 3.78
CA LEU A 137 10.95 13.69 3.71
C LEU A 137 11.37 13.06 2.38
N TYR A 138 10.64 12.08 1.88
CA TYR A 138 10.87 11.51 0.55
C TYR A 138 10.77 12.57 -0.54
N ASN A 139 9.73 13.40 -0.51
CA ASN A 139 9.56 14.47 -1.48
C ASN A 139 10.72 15.48 -1.46
N LEU A 140 11.24 15.78 -0.26
CA LEU A 140 12.41 16.63 -0.11
C LEU A 140 13.67 15.96 -0.67
N SER A 141 13.90 14.69 -0.38
CA SER A 141 15.05 13.95 -0.93
C SER A 141 14.96 13.77 -2.44
N ALA A 142 13.77 13.48 -2.97
CA ALA A 142 13.54 13.26 -4.40
C ALA A 142 13.72 14.53 -5.22
N SER A 143 13.36 15.71 -4.67
CA SER A 143 13.60 16.99 -5.35
C SER A 143 15.09 17.33 -5.46
N LEU A 144 15.91 16.86 -4.52
CA LEU A 144 17.37 17.05 -4.51
C LEU A 144 18.12 16.01 -5.36
N LEU A 145 17.68 14.75 -5.34
CA LEU A 145 18.42 13.61 -5.90
C LEU A 145 17.81 13.04 -7.20
N GLY A 146 16.63 13.51 -7.63
CA GLY A 146 15.99 13.09 -8.88
C GLY A 146 15.04 11.87 -8.77
N GLY A 147 14.74 11.42 -7.55
CA GLY A 147 13.77 10.34 -7.25
C GLY A 147 14.27 8.92 -7.52
N LEU A 148 13.50 7.91 -7.09
CA LEU A 148 13.83 6.50 -7.30
C LEU A 148 13.37 6.03 -8.69
N GLU A 149 14.24 5.32 -9.42
CA GLU A 149 13.88 4.69 -10.70
C GLU A 149 13.16 3.37 -10.45
N ILE A 150 11.95 3.24 -10.99
CA ILE A 150 11.09 2.06 -10.88
C ILE A 150 10.96 1.44 -12.28
N THR A 151 11.20 0.14 -12.35
CA THR A 151 10.95 -0.65 -13.56
C THR A 151 9.59 -1.31 -13.43
N LEU A 152 8.57 -0.76 -14.12
CA LEU A 152 7.27 -1.42 -14.23
C LEU A 152 7.27 -2.32 -15.49
N ALA A 153 6.78 -3.55 -15.31
CA ALA A 153 6.36 -4.42 -16.40
C ALA A 153 4.83 -4.42 -16.41
N GLU A 154 4.22 -4.11 -17.55
CA GLU A 154 2.79 -4.35 -17.76
C GLU A 154 2.61 -5.83 -18.11
N ASP A 155 1.89 -6.58 -17.27
CA ASP A 155 1.42 -7.92 -17.61
C ASP A 155 0.07 -7.79 -18.33
N ASP A 156 0.03 -8.13 -19.61
CA ASP A 156 -1.20 -8.20 -20.41
C ASP A 156 -2.09 -9.33 -19.87
N TYR A 157 -3.25 -9.00 -19.29
CA TYR A 157 -4.32 -9.97 -18.99
C TYR A 157 -5.56 -9.69 -19.83
#